data_AF-A0A6M0ADC6-F1
#
_entry.id   AF-A0A6M0ADC6-F1
#
_cell.length_a   1.000
_cell.length_b   1.000
_cell.length_c   1.000
_cell.angle_alpha   90.00
_cell.angle_beta   90.00
_cell.angle_gamma   90.00
#
_symmetry.space_group_name_H-M   'P 1'
#
loop_
_entity.id
_entity.type
_entity.pdbx_description
1 polymer ?
#
loop_
_entity_poly.entity_id
_entity_poly.type
_entity_poly.pdbx_seq_one_letter_code
_entity_poly.pdbx_strand_id
1 'polypeptide(L)'
;MGMTVLLVKADLYNRFNPEQSYATANNYQTKENKSITKIEFGQTKDAQKVYLYTLTNTNGLVAKITNYGATLTELHLPDNSGELDDVVLGFDSLEGYLTA
;
A
#
# COMPACT_ATOMS: atom_id res chain seq x y z
N MET A 1 13.79 6.60 44.80
CA MET A 1 12.43 7.07 44.50
C MET A 1 12.30 7.16 42.99
N GLY A 2 11.78 6.10 42.35
CA GLY A 2 11.66 6.01 40.89
C GLY A 2 10.33 6.59 40.44
N MET A 3 10.37 7.48 39.45
CA MET A 3 9.21 8.15 38.86
C MET A 3 8.68 7.29 37.71
N THR A 4 7.47 6.76 37.85
CA THR A 4 6.76 6.00 36.82
C THR A 4 6.29 6.96 35.71
N VAL A 5 6.82 6.79 34.51
CA VAL A 5 6.33 7.47 33.30
C VAL A 5 5.13 6.71 32.75
N LEU A 6 4.01 7.42 32.64
CA LEU A 6 2.71 6.96 32.16
C LEU A 6 2.79 6.62 30.65
N LEU A 7 2.70 5.34 30.30
CA LEU A 7 2.78 4.77 28.94
C LEU A 7 1.64 5.20 27.99
N VAL A 8 0.71 6.06 28.43
CA VAL A 8 -0.53 6.38 27.68
C VAL A 8 -0.38 7.60 26.74
N LYS A 9 0.69 8.40 26.85
CA LYS A 9 0.83 9.63 26.04
C LYS A 9 1.41 9.43 24.63
N ALA A 10 2.04 8.30 24.33
CA ALA A 10 2.69 8.07 23.03
C ALA A 10 1.66 7.92 21.89
N ASP A 11 0.60 7.14 22.11
CA ASP A 11 -0.45 6.89 21.11
C ASP A 11 -1.24 8.16 20.76
N LEU A 12 -1.48 9.01 21.76
CA LEU A 12 -2.17 10.29 21.56
C LEU A 12 -1.28 11.30 20.83
N TYR A 13 0.04 11.26 21.02
CA TYR A 13 0.96 12.19 20.36
C TYR A 13 1.10 11.89 18.84
N ASN A 14 1.19 10.61 18.46
CA ASN A 14 1.28 10.19 17.05
C ASN A 14 0.04 10.53 16.22
N ARG A 15 -1.13 10.66 16.86
CA ARG A 15 -2.39 10.98 16.17
C ARG A 15 -2.49 12.45 15.73
N PHE A 16 -1.66 13.34 16.29
CA PHE A 16 -1.68 14.77 15.97
C PHE A 16 -0.50 15.24 15.11
N ASN A 17 0.55 14.44 14.91
CA ASN A 17 1.73 14.81 14.12
C ASN A 17 2.30 13.61 13.32
N PRO A 18 1.68 13.21 12.20
CA PRO A 18 2.06 12.01 11.44
C PRO A 18 3.42 12.08 10.71
N GLU A 19 4.04 13.27 10.63
CA GLU A 19 5.26 13.52 9.86
C GLU A 19 6.57 13.21 10.62
N GLN A 20 6.53 12.82 11.91
CA GLN A 20 7.74 12.47 12.68
C GLN A 20 7.72 11.00 13.11
N SER A 21 8.47 10.17 12.36
CA SER A 21 8.74 8.77 12.68
C SER A 21 9.69 8.66 13.89
N TYR A 22 9.23 8.07 15.00
CA TYR A 22 10.10 7.53 16.04
C TYR A 22 9.95 6.01 16.09
N ALA A 23 10.97 5.30 15.60
CA ALA A 23 11.06 3.85 15.65
C ALA A 23 10.90 3.36 17.10
N THR A 24 9.79 2.66 17.38
CA THR A 24 9.65 1.85 18.59
C THR A 24 9.74 0.39 18.19
N ALA A 25 10.71 -0.30 18.80
CA ALA A 25 11.03 -1.70 18.60
C ALA A 25 9.87 -2.60 19.01
N ASN A 26 8.91 -2.79 18.11
CA ASN A 26 8.09 -3.99 18.07
C ASN A 26 8.72 -4.90 17.03
N ASN A 27 9.13 -6.10 17.46
CA ASN A 27 9.51 -7.17 16.57
C ASN A 27 8.28 -7.60 15.75
N TYR A 28 7.93 -6.81 14.73
CA TYR A 28 7.32 -7.34 13.54
C TYR A 28 8.39 -8.21 12.92
N GLN A 29 8.30 -9.52 13.15
CA GLN A 29 9.02 -10.49 12.34
C GLN A 29 8.60 -10.21 10.90
N THR A 30 9.43 -9.47 10.15
CA THR A 30 9.29 -9.30 8.71
C THR A 30 9.49 -10.67 8.11
N LYS A 31 8.38 -11.39 7.99
CA LYS A 31 8.26 -12.51 7.08
C LYS A 31 8.73 -11.95 5.71
N GLU A 32 9.73 -12.61 5.12
CA GLU A 32 10.44 -12.25 3.88
C GLU A 32 9.52 -12.33 2.64
N ASN A 33 8.39 -11.63 2.67
CA ASN A 33 7.36 -11.65 1.62
C ASN A 33 6.71 -10.27 1.40
N LYS A 34 7.26 -9.19 1.96
CA LYS A 34 6.92 -7.82 1.55
C LYS A 34 7.76 -7.45 0.34
N SER A 35 7.13 -7.07 -0.77
CA SER A 35 7.83 -6.68 -1.99
C SER A 35 7.14 -5.50 -2.67
N ILE A 36 7.93 -4.74 -3.45
CA ILE A 36 7.43 -3.70 -4.33
C ILE A 36 8.02 -3.99 -5.71
N THR A 37 7.16 -4.18 -6.70
CA THR A 37 7.57 -4.30 -8.10
C THR A 37 7.00 -3.16 -8.92
N LYS A 38 7.69 -2.82 -10.01
CA LYS A 38 7.32 -1.74 -10.91
C LYS A 38 7.43 -2.23 -12.34
N ILE A 39 6.39 -2.05 -13.13
CA ILE A 39 6.38 -2.35 -14.56
C ILE A 39 5.90 -1.11 -15.35
N GLU A 40 6.32 -1.00 -16.61
CA GLU A 40 5.73 -0.02 -17.53
C GLU A 40 4.30 -0.48 -17.87
N PHE A 41 3.32 0.40 -17.61
CA PHE A 41 1.90 0.12 -17.82
C PHE A 41 1.38 0.70 -19.14
N GLY A 42 2.08 1.72 -19.67
CA GLY A 42 1.78 2.34 -20.95
C GLY A 42 2.27 3.78 -21.00
N GLN A 43 1.71 4.55 -21.93
CA GLN A 43 2.06 5.95 -22.14
C GLN A 43 0.79 6.78 -22.41
N THR A 44 0.75 8.01 -21.91
CA THR A 44 -0.33 8.96 -22.24
C THR A 44 -0.16 9.54 -23.66
N LYS A 45 -1.19 10.23 -24.16
CA LYS A 45 -1.14 10.95 -25.45
C LYS A 45 -0.02 12.01 -25.50
N ASP A 46 0.31 12.59 -24.35
CA ASP A 46 1.40 13.57 -24.17
C ASP A 46 2.77 12.92 -23.93
N ALA A 47 2.91 11.65 -24.34
CA ALA A 47 4.13 10.86 -24.20
C ALA A 47 4.62 10.67 -22.75
N GLN A 48 3.76 10.81 -21.74
CA GLN A 48 4.14 10.57 -20.34
C GLN A 48 4.10 9.08 -20.02
N LYS A 49 5.20 8.54 -19.49
CA LYS A 49 5.27 7.15 -19.07
C LYS A 49 4.40 6.90 -17.85
N VAL A 50 3.56 5.88 -17.95
CA VAL A 50 2.73 5.39 -16.86
C VAL A 50 3.28 4.05 -16.39
N TYR A 51 3.34 3.89 -15.08
CA TYR A 51 3.85 2.71 -14.41
C TYR A 51 2.78 2.11 -13.53
N LEU A 52 2.87 0.80 -13.34
CA LEU A 52 2.09 0.05 -12.38
C LEU A 52 3.02 -0.45 -11.28
N TYR A 53 2.64 -0.19 -10.04
CA TYR A 53 3.35 -0.57 -8.84
C TYR A 53 2.57 -1.68 -8.15
N THR A 54 3.17 -2.84 -7.96
CA THR A 54 2.57 -3.93 -7.18
C THR A 54 3.19 -3.95 -5.80
N LEU A 55 2.35 -3.87 -4.77
CA LEU A 55 2.72 -3.85 -3.37
C LEU A 55 2.21 -5.14 -2.74
N THR A 56 3.13 -5.98 -2.24
CA THR A 56 2.77 -7.17 -1.48
C THR A 56 3.13 -6.97 -0.02
N ASN A 57 2.21 -7.27 0.90
CA ASN A 57 2.49 -7.20 2.34
C ASN A 57 2.91 -8.57 2.90
N THR A 58 3.32 -8.60 4.17
CA THR A 58 3.78 -9.84 4.84
C THR A 58 2.69 -10.91 5.00
N ASN A 59 1.44 -10.54 4.80
CA ASN A 59 0.28 -11.43 4.90
C ASN A 59 -0.21 -11.90 3.51
N GLY A 60 0.49 -11.53 2.43
CA GLY A 60 0.14 -11.93 1.06
C GLY A 60 -0.90 -11.05 0.38
N LEU A 61 -1.38 -9.97 1.01
CA LEU A 61 -2.24 -9.00 0.33
C LEU A 61 -1.47 -8.33 -0.80
N VAL A 62 -2.16 -8.09 -1.91
CA VAL A 62 -1.59 -7.44 -3.09
C VAL A 62 -2.41 -6.22 -3.45
N ALA A 63 -1.74 -5.08 -3.62
CA ALA A 63 -2.35 -3.88 -4.18
C ALA A 63 -1.57 -3.46 -5.43
N LYS A 64 -2.28 -3.13 -6.51
CA LYS A 64 -1.67 -2.54 -7.70
C LYS A 64 -2.11 -1.10 -7.87
N ILE A 65 -1.15 -0.19 -8.01
CA ILE A 65 -1.38 1.25 -8.07
C ILE A 65 -0.65 1.81 -9.29
N THR A 66 -1.32 2.67 -10.06
CA THR A 66 -0.68 3.40 -11.15
C THR A 66 -0.27 4.81 -10.73
N ASN A 67 0.82 5.35 -11.30
CA ASN A 67 1.15 6.77 -11.16
C ASN A 67 0.23 7.70 -11.98
N TYR A 68 -0.67 7.14 -12.80
CA TYR A 68 -1.72 7.91 -13.44
C TYR A 68 -2.86 8.18 -12.45
N GLY A 69 -2.93 9.42 -11.95
CA GLY A 69 -3.94 9.85 -10.98
C GLY A 69 -3.85 9.16 -9.61
N ALA A 70 -2.74 8.47 -9.31
CA ALA A 70 -2.58 7.63 -8.12
C ALA A 70 -3.70 6.56 -7.96
N THR A 71 -4.18 6.03 -9.08
CA THR A 71 -5.34 5.14 -9.12
C THR A 71 -4.99 3.74 -8.59
N LEU A 72 -5.78 3.22 -7.67
CA LEU A 72 -5.76 1.81 -7.26
C LEU A 72 -6.44 0.98 -8.36
N THR A 73 -5.69 0.08 -9.00
CA THR A 73 -6.17 -0.70 -10.13
C THR A 73 -6.66 -2.08 -9.70
N GLU A 74 -6.02 -2.68 -8.71
CA GLU A 74 -6.40 -3.98 -8.14
C GLU A 74 -6.13 -3.99 -6.63
N LEU A 75 -6.96 -4.70 -5.87
CA LEU A 75 -6.72 -4.99 -4.45
C LEU A 75 -7.18 -6.41 -4.13
N HIS A 76 -6.21 -7.29 -3.89
CA HIS A 76 -6.47 -8.70 -3.65
C HIS A 76 -6.54 -8.96 -2.15
N LEU A 77 -7.72 -9.38 -1.68
CA LEU A 77 -8.01 -9.64 -0.27
C LEU A 77 -8.50 -11.08 -0.07
N PRO A 78 -8.19 -11.71 1.08
CA PRO A 78 -8.70 -13.04 1.38
C PRO A 78 -10.21 -12.98 1.62
N ASP A 79 -10.93 -13.92 1.02
CA ASP A 79 -12.32 -14.20 1.32
C ASP A 79 -12.46 -15.03 2.63
N ASN A 80 -13.67 -15.53 2.90
CA ASN A 80 -13.93 -16.33 4.10
C ASN A 80 -13.21 -17.70 4.09
N SER A 81 -12.78 -18.20 2.94
CA SER A 81 -11.95 -19.39 2.77
C SER A 81 -10.45 -19.09 2.84
N GLY A 82 -10.05 -17.81 2.82
CA GLY A 82 -8.67 -17.38 2.75
C GLY A 82 -8.11 -17.29 1.32
N GLU A 83 -8.96 -17.41 0.30
CA GLU A 83 -8.57 -17.26 -1.11
C GLU A 83 -8.54 -15.77 -1.48
N LEU A 84 -7.48 -15.34 -2.18
CA LEU A 84 -7.32 -13.95 -2.58
C LEU A 84 -8.19 -13.65 -3.82
N ASP A 85 -9.03 -12.61 -3.71
CA ASP A 85 -9.83 -12.11 -4.83
C ASP A 85 -9.70 -10.59 -4.98
N ASP A 86 -9.82 -10.11 -6.21
CA ASP A 86 -9.76 -8.67 -6.51
C ASP A 86 -11.11 -8.01 -6.22
N VAL A 87 -11.10 -7.03 -5.32
CA VAL A 87 -12.30 -6.31 -4.89
C VAL A 87 -12.44 -4.93 -5.54
N VAL A 88 -11.51 -4.55 -6.41
CA VAL A 88 -11.51 -3.24 -7.09
C VAL A 88 -12.07 -3.39 -8.49
N LEU A 89 -13.01 -2.53 -8.85
CA LEU A 89 -13.44 -2.38 -10.23
C LEU A 89 -12.43 -1.51 -10.97
N GLY A 90 -11.56 -2.17 -11.73
CA GLY A 90 -10.51 -1.54 -12.53
C GLY A 90 -10.57 -1.92 -14.00
N PHE A 91 -9.55 -1.50 -14.74
CA PHE A 91 -9.30 -1.91 -16.11
C PHE A 91 -7.98 -2.67 -16.18
N ASP A 92 -7.90 -3.64 -17.09
CA ASP A 92 -6.68 -4.44 -17.30
C ASP A 92 -5.54 -3.63 -17.95
N SER A 93 -5.84 -2.47 -18.55
CA SER A 93 -4.88 -1.67 -19.30
C SER A 93 -5.06 -0.16 -19.10
N LEU A 94 -4.01 0.59 -19.42
CA LEU A 94 -4.03 2.06 -19.34
C LEU A 94 -5.12 2.67 -20.22
N GLU A 95 -5.40 2.07 -21.39
CA GLU A 95 -6.40 2.56 -22.33
C GLU A 95 -7.80 2.63 -21.71
N GLY A 96 -8.16 1.68 -20.84
CA GLY A 96 -9.40 1.72 -20.09
C GLY A 96 -9.52 3.00 -19.23
N TYR A 97 -8.43 3.37 -18.55
CA TYR A 97 -8.38 4.60 -17.77
C TYR A 97 -8.32 5.89 -18.60
N LEU A 98 -7.84 5.83 -19.85
CA LEU A 98 -7.78 6.99 -20.75
C LEU A 98 -9.09 7.26 -21.50
N THR A 99 -10.02 6.31 -21.48
CA THR A 99 -11.29 6.36 -22.24
C THR A 99 -12.54 6.39 -21.35
N ALA A 100 -12.36 6.23 -20.03
CA ALA A 100 -13.39 6.33 -19.02
C ALA A 100 -13.93 7.77 -18.82
#